data_AF-A0A4Q4P767-F1
#
_entry.id   AF-A0A4Q4P767-F1
#
_cell.length_a   1.000
_cell.length_b   1.000
_cell.length_c   1.000
_cell.angle_alpha   90.00
_cell.angle_beta   90.00
_cell.angle_gamma   90.00
#
_symmetry.space_group_name_H-M   'P 1'
#
loop_
_entity.id
_entity.type
_entity.pdbx_description
1 polymer ?
#
loop_
_entity_poly.entity_id
_entity_poly.type
_entity_poly.pdbx_seq_one_letter_code
_entity_poly.pdbx_strand_id
1 'polypeptide(L)'
;MFAKTTLMSALLSAASAEIIWDGRFNDMTSSSELSDWSFSNPVGSYQYYIHGSGPVTDYVNLDATYKNPADTASKQGVKITIDETAKWNGQTMLRTELIPQTKAAINKGKVYYHFSVKTTAENAPTATNEHQVAFFESHFTELKYGASGSSNTNLQWHVGGVSKWDVELVADEWHNVAYEIDFDAGSVSFWHSTGADELKQTAGPFDASTQSNGADWHLGVLRLPGNADKDGAEDWFFSGVYIEDGELTTKVGSGAAGAAPEKPAASAAAPSKVASSAAPSATSSKAAVAPVSSSAAAVETPVASSTAAASSAAAPVETPAASSSAAAISSAAPVETPAASSTSAAAPVATPTTGAGSDAKLPEEFTISQFVAWLKAKTGKN
;
A
#
# COMPACT_ATOMS: atom_id res chain seq x y z
N MET A 1 17.95 28.09 -60.91
CA MET A 1 17.67 28.27 -59.47
C MET A 1 17.05 26.97 -58.98
N PHE A 2 17.80 26.11 -58.30
CA PHE A 2 17.31 24.83 -57.80
C PHE A 2 16.80 25.04 -56.37
N ALA A 3 15.48 24.97 -56.18
CA ALA A 3 14.85 24.99 -54.88
C ALA A 3 15.13 23.66 -54.18
N LYS A 4 15.87 23.70 -53.07
CA LYS A 4 16.06 22.56 -52.17
C LYS A 4 14.85 22.48 -51.25
N THR A 5 14.00 21.48 -51.46
CA THR A 5 12.96 21.08 -50.51
C THR A 5 13.61 20.21 -49.45
N THR A 6 13.85 20.76 -48.26
CA THR A 6 14.28 19.97 -47.10
C THR A 6 13.05 19.28 -46.51
N LEU A 7 12.96 17.96 -46.70
CA LEU A 7 11.96 17.12 -46.05
C LEU A 7 12.46 16.81 -44.63
N MET A 8 11.84 17.44 -43.63
CA MET A 8 12.17 17.24 -42.22
C MET A 8 11.31 16.07 -41.71
N SER A 9 11.86 14.85 -41.77
CA SER A 9 11.22 13.68 -41.16
C SER A 9 11.32 13.78 -39.65
N ALA A 10 10.24 14.17 -38.98
CA ALA A 10 10.10 14.02 -37.55
C ALA A 10 9.95 12.54 -37.21
N LEU A 11 10.99 11.92 -36.63
CA LEU A 11 10.84 10.64 -35.95
C LEU A 11 10.09 10.91 -34.64
N LEU A 12 8.79 10.64 -34.61
CA LEU A 12 8.08 10.43 -33.36
C LEU A 12 8.58 9.08 -32.80
N SER A 13 9.42 9.13 -31.77
CA SER A 13 9.71 7.94 -30.97
C SER A 13 8.46 7.69 -30.12
N ALA A 14 7.66 6.69 -30.50
CA ALA A 14 6.61 6.18 -29.62
C ALA A 14 7.31 5.56 -28.41
N ALA A 15 7.15 6.15 -27.23
CA ALA A 15 7.67 5.59 -25.99
C ALA A 15 6.75 4.43 -25.59
N SER A 16 7.20 3.19 -25.78
CA SER A 16 6.50 2.01 -25.26
C SER A 16 6.53 2.02 -23.74
N ALA A 17 5.47 1.51 -23.10
CA ALA A 17 5.43 1.27 -21.66
C ALA A 17 6.68 0.49 -21.19
N GLU A 18 7.42 1.02 -20.22
CA GLU A 18 8.51 0.30 -19.56
C GLU A 18 8.17 0.09 -18.08
N ILE A 19 8.19 -1.16 -17.63
CA ILE A 19 8.06 -1.47 -16.20
C ILE A 19 9.36 -1.04 -15.50
N ILE A 20 9.27 0.01 -14.70
CA ILE A 20 10.41 0.57 -13.96
C ILE A 20 10.57 -0.03 -12.56
N TRP A 21 9.52 -0.68 -12.05
CA TRP A 21 9.59 -1.52 -10.85
C TRP A 21 8.50 -2.61 -10.92
N ASP A 22 8.87 -3.85 -10.60
CA ASP A 22 7.98 -5.02 -10.66
C ASP A 22 7.74 -5.59 -9.26
N GLY A 23 6.50 -5.46 -8.79
CA GLY A 23 6.04 -5.93 -7.49
C GLY A 23 5.16 -7.18 -7.56
N ARG A 24 5.15 -7.91 -8.67
CA ARG A 24 4.18 -9.00 -8.92
C ARG A 24 4.46 -10.32 -8.20
N PHE A 25 5.44 -10.35 -7.28
CA PHE A 25 5.85 -11.55 -6.53
C PHE A 25 6.27 -12.73 -7.41
N ASN A 26 6.68 -12.45 -8.65
CA ASN A 26 7.07 -13.48 -9.63
C ASN A 26 8.45 -14.08 -9.34
N ASP A 27 9.26 -13.35 -8.57
CA ASP A 27 10.60 -13.68 -8.09
C ASP A 27 10.60 -14.45 -6.77
N MET A 28 9.45 -14.52 -6.07
CA MET A 28 9.29 -15.21 -4.79
C MET A 28 8.56 -16.54 -4.97
N THR A 29 8.90 -17.53 -4.14
CA THR A 29 8.13 -18.78 -4.01
C THR A 29 7.18 -18.73 -2.83
N SER A 30 7.51 -17.96 -1.79
CA SER A 30 6.65 -17.75 -0.63
C SER A 30 6.94 -16.41 0.06
N SER A 31 6.01 -15.94 0.88
CA SER A 31 6.16 -14.69 1.65
C SER A 31 7.29 -14.72 2.68
N SER A 32 7.84 -15.89 3.03
CA SER A 32 9.00 -15.95 3.93
C SER A 32 10.22 -15.21 3.39
N GLU A 33 10.35 -15.12 2.07
CA GLU A 33 11.45 -14.40 1.39
C GLU A 33 11.41 -12.89 1.64
N LEU A 34 10.27 -12.32 2.08
CA LEU A 34 10.21 -10.93 2.55
C LEU A 34 11.09 -10.69 3.79
N SER A 35 11.41 -11.74 4.56
CA SER A 35 12.28 -11.65 5.73
C SER A 35 13.77 -11.53 5.36
N ASP A 36 14.15 -11.71 4.09
CA ASP A 36 15.52 -11.52 3.62
C ASP A 36 15.90 -10.03 3.50
N TRP A 37 14.90 -9.16 3.38
CA TRP A 37 15.08 -7.72 3.40
C TRP A 37 15.35 -7.22 4.83
N SER A 38 16.27 -6.28 4.96
CA SER A 38 16.44 -5.47 6.17
C SER A 38 17.01 -4.10 5.82
N PHE A 39 16.95 -3.14 6.75
CA PHE A 39 17.61 -1.84 6.58
C PHE A 39 19.11 -1.96 6.25
N SER A 40 19.80 -2.98 6.78
CA SER A 40 21.21 -3.26 6.47
C SER A 40 21.44 -4.11 5.22
N ASN A 41 20.39 -4.74 4.69
CA ASN A 41 20.42 -5.61 3.51
C ASN A 41 19.16 -5.39 2.66
N PRO A 42 19.04 -4.24 1.96
CA PRO A 42 17.83 -3.88 1.21
C PRO A 42 17.76 -4.63 -0.13
N VAL A 43 17.42 -5.92 -0.07
CA VAL A 43 17.32 -6.84 -1.22
C VAL A 43 15.86 -7.16 -1.57
N GLY A 44 15.63 -7.74 -2.76
CA GLY A 44 14.29 -8.06 -3.22
C GLY A 44 13.52 -6.84 -3.75
N SER A 45 12.25 -7.06 -4.07
CA SER A 45 11.35 -6.06 -4.68
C SER A 45 10.59 -5.22 -3.65
N TYR A 46 10.54 -5.65 -2.39
CA TYR A 46 9.79 -5.00 -1.32
C TYR A 46 10.62 -4.78 -0.05
N GLN A 47 10.37 -3.65 0.60
CA GLN A 47 10.71 -3.40 1.99
C GLN A 47 9.58 -3.95 2.85
N TYR A 48 9.95 -4.69 3.90
CA TYR A 48 9.01 -5.30 4.83
C TYR A 48 9.42 -4.99 6.27
N TYR A 49 8.80 -3.96 6.85
CA TYR A 49 9.03 -3.56 8.25
C TYR A 49 7.81 -2.96 8.94
N ILE A 50 6.73 -2.67 8.21
CA ILE A 50 5.48 -2.16 8.76
C ILE A 50 4.51 -3.33 8.92
N HIS A 51 4.69 -4.05 10.02
CA HIS A 51 3.90 -5.23 10.37
C HIS A 51 3.86 -5.41 11.89
N GLY A 52 3.07 -6.38 12.34
CA GLY A 52 2.97 -6.78 13.75
C GLY A 52 4.15 -7.61 14.25
N SER A 53 4.05 -8.12 15.48
CA SER A 53 5.14 -8.90 16.10
C SER A 53 5.20 -10.37 15.68
N GLY A 54 4.17 -10.87 15.01
CA GLY A 54 4.06 -12.26 14.53
C GLY A 54 4.99 -12.56 13.36
N PRO A 55 5.15 -13.85 12.98
CA PRO A 55 5.82 -14.25 11.75
C PRO A 55 5.14 -13.63 10.51
N VAL A 56 5.90 -13.47 9.43
CA VAL A 56 5.39 -12.92 8.16
C VAL A 56 4.15 -13.65 7.62
N THR A 57 4.02 -14.95 7.86
CA THR A 57 2.87 -15.75 7.43
C THR A 57 1.56 -15.39 8.14
N ASP A 58 1.60 -14.68 9.26
CA ASP A 58 0.39 -14.16 9.91
C ASP A 58 -0.20 -12.99 9.13
N TYR A 59 0.64 -12.27 8.36
CA TYR A 59 0.29 -11.01 7.74
C TYR A 59 0.32 -11.03 6.21
N VAL A 60 1.20 -11.84 5.61
CA VAL A 60 1.43 -11.88 4.17
C VAL A 60 1.53 -13.32 3.72
N ASN A 61 0.67 -13.70 2.77
CA ASN A 61 0.65 -15.04 2.18
C ASN A 61 0.54 -14.96 0.67
N LEU A 62 1.30 -15.80 -0.04
CA LEU A 62 1.28 -15.84 -1.51
C LEU A 62 0.62 -17.13 -1.99
N ASP A 63 -0.27 -17.02 -2.99
CA ASP A 63 -0.90 -18.17 -3.63
C ASP A 63 -1.41 -17.82 -5.04
N ALA A 64 -1.48 -18.80 -5.94
CA ALA A 64 -2.00 -18.62 -7.29
C ALA A 64 -3.50 -18.27 -7.32
N THR A 65 -4.25 -18.60 -6.27
CA THR A 65 -5.67 -18.26 -6.11
C THR A 65 -5.91 -16.85 -5.58
N TYR A 66 -4.86 -16.17 -5.10
CA TYR A 66 -4.94 -14.82 -4.52
C TYR A 66 -4.77 -13.71 -5.56
N LYS A 67 -4.74 -14.01 -6.86
CA LYS A 67 -4.61 -13.03 -7.94
C LYS A 67 -5.86 -12.89 -8.79
N ASN A 68 -5.93 -11.80 -9.54
CA ASN A 68 -6.88 -11.66 -10.63
C ASN A 68 -6.64 -12.80 -11.65
N PRO A 69 -7.63 -13.66 -11.93
CA PRO A 69 -7.47 -14.73 -12.90
C PRO A 69 -7.12 -14.23 -14.31
N ALA A 70 -7.54 -13.01 -14.66
CA ALA A 70 -7.21 -12.36 -15.93
C ALA A 70 -5.75 -11.87 -15.99
N ASP A 71 -5.11 -11.66 -14.83
CA ASP A 71 -3.69 -11.30 -14.77
C ASP A 71 -2.81 -12.53 -15.02
N THR A 72 -2.53 -12.81 -16.28
CA THR A 72 -1.65 -13.91 -16.69
C THR A 72 -0.17 -13.63 -16.46
N ALA A 73 0.22 -12.40 -16.15
CA ALA A 73 1.62 -12.02 -15.96
C ALA A 73 2.09 -12.24 -14.51
N SER A 74 1.18 -12.20 -13.53
CA SER A 74 1.45 -12.64 -12.15
C SER A 74 1.31 -14.16 -11.99
N LYS A 75 2.33 -14.81 -11.41
CA LYS A 75 2.31 -16.23 -11.02
C LYS A 75 1.41 -16.48 -9.81
N GLN A 76 1.37 -15.52 -8.89
CA GLN A 76 0.61 -15.57 -7.64
C GLN A 76 0.12 -14.18 -7.27
N GLY A 77 -0.87 -14.12 -6.40
CA GLY A 77 -1.25 -12.90 -5.72
C GLY A 77 -0.79 -12.94 -4.28
N VAL A 78 -1.06 -11.86 -3.57
CA VAL A 78 -0.77 -11.72 -2.15
C VAL A 78 -2.06 -11.51 -1.38
N LYS A 79 -2.23 -12.26 -0.29
CA LYS A 79 -3.19 -11.97 0.76
C LYS A 79 -2.47 -11.19 1.86
N ILE A 80 -2.92 -9.97 2.09
CA ILE A 80 -2.51 -9.09 3.17
C ILE A 80 -3.55 -9.18 4.27
N THR A 81 -3.11 -9.58 5.45
CA THR A 81 -3.94 -9.77 6.63
C THR A 81 -3.59 -8.72 7.67
N ILE A 82 -4.62 -8.11 8.26
CA ILE A 82 -4.51 -7.34 9.50
C ILE A 82 -5.35 -8.02 10.59
N ASP A 83 -4.75 -8.24 11.75
CA ASP A 83 -5.40 -8.75 12.96
C ASP A 83 -5.02 -7.87 14.16
N GLU A 84 -5.41 -8.24 15.39
CA GLU A 84 -5.15 -7.43 16.59
C GLU A 84 -3.65 -7.28 16.91
N THR A 85 -2.82 -8.14 16.33
CA THR A 85 -1.37 -8.20 16.48
C THR A 85 -0.63 -7.38 15.42
N ALA A 86 -1.28 -6.98 14.33
CA ALA A 86 -0.74 -6.17 13.23
C ALA A 86 -0.49 -4.71 13.65
N LYS A 87 0.20 -4.49 14.77
CA LYS A 87 0.52 -3.16 15.33
C LYS A 87 2.00 -2.89 15.18
N TRP A 88 2.31 -1.92 14.32
CA TRP A 88 3.68 -1.48 14.12
C TRP A 88 4.06 -0.38 15.11
N ASN A 89 5.26 -0.48 15.69
CA ASN A 89 5.90 0.59 16.47
C ASN A 89 5.03 1.19 17.62
N GLY A 90 4.24 0.34 18.29
CA GLY A 90 3.37 0.75 19.40
C GLY A 90 2.17 1.61 19.00
N GLN A 91 1.87 1.72 17.70
CA GLN A 91 0.70 2.42 17.19
C GLN A 91 -0.58 1.66 17.53
N THR A 92 -1.71 2.38 17.54
CA THR A 92 -3.04 1.82 17.78
C THR A 92 -3.72 1.36 16.48
N MET A 93 -3.25 1.82 15.33
CA MET A 93 -3.72 1.41 14.01
C MET A 93 -3.24 0.00 13.69
N LEU A 94 -4.06 -0.77 12.98
CA LEU A 94 -3.64 -2.05 12.41
C LEU A 94 -3.00 -1.80 11.05
N ARG A 95 -1.83 -2.39 10.80
CA ARG A 95 -1.00 -2.12 9.62
C ARG A 95 -0.26 -3.38 9.18
N THR A 96 -0.44 -3.71 7.90
CA THR A 96 0.43 -4.62 7.16
C THR A 96 0.68 -3.99 5.80
N GLU A 97 1.91 -3.51 5.59
CA GLU A 97 2.27 -2.71 4.42
C GLU A 97 3.62 -3.13 3.86
N LEU A 98 3.69 -3.20 2.53
CA LEU A 98 4.89 -3.40 1.74
C LEU A 98 5.21 -2.12 0.98
N ILE A 99 6.49 -1.76 0.92
CA ILE A 99 6.95 -0.56 0.20
C ILE A 99 7.89 -1.00 -0.93
N PRO A 100 7.85 -0.40 -2.12
CA PRO A 100 8.83 -0.69 -3.17
C PRO A 100 10.28 -0.59 -2.68
N GLN A 101 11.07 -1.65 -2.92
CA GLN A 101 12.52 -1.63 -2.80
C GLN A 101 13.10 -1.38 -4.19
N THR A 102 13.45 -0.13 -4.50
CA THR A 102 13.96 0.23 -5.83
C THR A 102 14.95 1.40 -5.79
N LYS A 103 15.66 1.58 -6.91
CA LYS A 103 16.45 2.78 -7.22
C LYS A 103 15.90 3.52 -8.45
N ALA A 104 14.87 2.98 -9.10
CA ALA A 104 14.22 3.60 -10.24
C ALA A 104 13.53 4.91 -9.82
N ALA A 105 13.38 5.82 -10.78
CA ALA A 105 12.78 7.14 -10.55
C ALA A 105 11.24 7.06 -10.50
N ILE A 106 10.68 6.22 -9.64
CA ILE A 106 9.24 5.99 -9.54
C ILE A 106 8.46 7.25 -9.06
N ASN A 107 9.17 8.28 -8.59
CA ASN A 107 8.62 9.54 -8.10
C ASN A 107 8.97 10.76 -9.00
N LYS A 108 9.16 10.54 -10.30
CA LYS A 108 9.57 11.58 -11.27
C LYS A 108 8.78 11.49 -12.56
N GLY A 109 8.54 12.64 -13.19
CA GLY A 109 7.79 12.71 -14.44
C GLY A 109 6.38 12.13 -14.30
N LYS A 110 5.87 11.60 -15.41
CA LYS A 110 4.60 10.89 -15.46
C LYS A 110 4.83 9.38 -15.35
N VAL A 111 4.19 8.76 -14.37
CA VAL A 111 4.26 7.31 -14.11
C VAL A 111 2.88 6.76 -13.75
N TYR A 112 2.74 5.45 -13.86
CA TYR A 112 1.50 4.73 -13.56
C TYR A 112 1.76 3.68 -12.49
N TYR A 113 1.07 3.82 -11.36
CA TYR A 113 1.13 2.87 -10.25
C TYR A 113 -0.01 1.86 -10.37
N HIS A 114 0.30 0.66 -10.83
CA HIS A 114 -0.67 -0.41 -11.05
C HIS A 114 -0.82 -1.30 -9.83
N PHE A 115 -2.06 -1.69 -9.54
CA PHE A 115 -2.39 -2.79 -8.66
C PHE A 115 -3.83 -3.25 -8.93
N SER A 116 -4.13 -4.51 -8.67
CA SER A 116 -5.50 -5.02 -8.55
C SER A 116 -5.77 -5.32 -7.10
N VAL A 117 -7.00 -5.08 -6.64
CA VAL A 117 -7.43 -5.37 -5.26
C VAL A 117 -8.79 -6.05 -5.24
N LYS A 118 -8.98 -7.00 -4.32
CA LYS A 118 -10.29 -7.54 -3.95
C LYS A 118 -10.36 -7.85 -2.46
N THR A 119 -11.58 -8.10 -1.99
CA THR A 119 -11.87 -8.69 -0.68
C THR A 119 -12.74 -9.94 -0.85
N THR A 120 -12.96 -10.68 0.23
CA THR A 120 -13.83 -11.85 0.27
C THR A 120 -14.91 -11.67 1.35
N ALA A 121 -15.93 -12.53 1.35
CA ALA A 121 -16.90 -12.57 2.44
C ALA A 121 -16.31 -13.14 3.74
N GLU A 122 -15.34 -14.05 3.63
CA GLU A 122 -14.50 -14.49 4.75
C GLU A 122 -13.51 -13.39 5.12
N ASN A 123 -13.35 -13.10 6.41
CA ASN A 123 -12.47 -12.04 6.92
C ASN A 123 -12.67 -10.69 6.18
N ALA A 124 -13.94 -10.36 5.88
CA ALA A 124 -14.27 -9.13 5.18
C ALA A 124 -13.86 -7.90 6.01
N PRO A 125 -13.31 -6.84 5.41
CA PRO A 125 -12.98 -5.62 6.12
C PRO A 125 -14.23 -4.95 6.68
N THR A 126 -14.09 -4.40 7.89
CA THR A 126 -15.23 -3.77 8.56
C THR A 126 -15.61 -2.43 7.93
N ALA A 127 -16.88 -2.24 7.60
CA ALA A 127 -17.34 -0.97 7.01
C ALA A 127 -17.37 0.20 8.02
N THR A 128 -17.22 -0.07 9.32
CA THR A 128 -17.33 0.95 10.40
C THR A 128 -16.00 1.55 10.83
N ASN A 129 -14.90 1.08 10.26
CA ASN A 129 -13.57 1.62 10.51
C ASN A 129 -13.03 2.18 9.20
N GLU A 130 -12.31 3.29 9.27
CA GLU A 130 -11.62 3.80 8.09
C GLU A 130 -10.38 2.97 7.79
N HIS A 131 -10.27 2.56 6.54
CA HIS A 131 -9.11 1.91 5.96
C HIS A 131 -8.45 2.87 4.99
N GLN A 132 -7.13 2.86 4.98
CA GLN A 132 -6.28 3.53 4.00
C GLN A 132 -5.52 2.44 3.26
N VAL A 133 -5.68 2.39 1.94
CA VAL A 133 -5.27 1.27 1.10
C VAL A 133 -4.46 1.79 -0.09
N ALA A 134 -3.33 1.14 -0.39
CA ALA A 134 -2.45 1.51 -1.51
C ALA A 134 -2.12 3.01 -1.52
N PHE A 135 -1.66 3.55 -0.39
CA PHE A 135 -1.55 4.98 -0.12
C PHE A 135 -0.10 5.47 -0.17
N PHE A 136 0.11 6.74 -0.50
CA PHE A 136 1.39 7.40 -0.27
C PHE A 136 1.45 7.95 1.16
N GLU A 137 2.64 8.04 1.78
CA GLU A 137 2.84 8.56 3.14
C GLU A 137 2.24 9.96 3.36
N SER A 138 2.25 10.81 2.33
CA SER A 138 1.64 12.16 2.41
C SER A 138 0.13 12.17 2.12
N HIS A 139 -0.46 11.02 1.81
CA HIS A 139 -1.87 10.83 1.47
C HIS A 139 -2.36 11.74 0.33
N PHE A 140 -1.48 12.12 -0.61
CA PHE A 140 -1.89 12.93 -1.76
C PHE A 140 -2.84 12.17 -2.70
N THR A 141 -2.71 10.84 -2.77
CA THR A 141 -3.64 9.92 -3.41
C THR A 141 -3.66 8.60 -2.66
N GLU A 142 -4.83 7.97 -2.53
CA GLU A 142 -5.04 6.70 -1.85
C GLU A 142 -6.42 6.10 -2.18
N LEU A 143 -6.59 4.81 -1.90
CA LEU A 143 -7.91 4.22 -1.74
C LEU A 143 -8.31 4.26 -0.25
N LYS A 144 -9.61 4.37 0.00
CA LYS A 144 -10.22 4.21 1.32
C LYS A 144 -11.42 3.27 1.28
N TYR A 145 -11.70 2.67 2.42
CA TYR A 145 -12.90 1.85 2.64
C TYR A 145 -13.35 1.98 4.09
N GLY A 146 -14.66 1.89 4.31
CA GLY A 146 -15.25 2.11 5.62
C GLY A 146 -15.13 3.56 6.10
N ALA A 147 -15.78 3.87 7.21
CA ALA A 147 -15.79 5.24 7.73
C ALA A 147 -15.90 5.26 9.25
N SER A 148 -14.99 5.99 9.90
CA SER A 148 -15.00 6.18 11.35
C SER A 148 -16.30 6.86 11.81
N GLY A 149 -17.01 6.24 12.75
CA GLY A 149 -18.25 6.78 13.33
C GLY A 149 -19.49 6.64 12.44
N SER A 150 -19.38 5.97 11.29
CA SER A 150 -20.52 5.59 10.44
C SER A 150 -20.24 4.22 9.80
N SER A 151 -20.90 3.88 8.69
CA SER A 151 -20.63 2.68 7.92
C SER A 151 -20.56 3.08 6.45
N ASN A 152 -19.50 2.68 5.75
CA ASN A 152 -19.35 2.91 4.32
C ASN A 152 -18.86 1.64 3.62
N THR A 153 -19.65 1.12 2.69
CA THR A 153 -19.35 -0.11 1.94
C THR A 153 -18.71 0.18 0.58
N ASN A 154 -18.43 1.44 0.27
CA ASN A 154 -17.80 1.81 -0.99
C ASN A 154 -16.27 1.78 -0.86
N LEU A 155 -15.60 1.25 -1.89
CA LEU A 155 -14.20 1.52 -2.18
C LEU A 155 -14.11 2.91 -2.79
N GLN A 156 -13.30 3.77 -2.20
CA GLN A 156 -13.24 5.20 -2.54
C GLN A 156 -11.83 5.55 -2.98
N TRP A 157 -11.69 6.30 -4.06
CA TRP A 157 -10.42 6.92 -4.43
C TRP A 157 -10.39 8.38 -3.98
N HIS A 158 -9.33 8.74 -3.26
CA HIS A 158 -9.14 10.06 -2.67
C HIS A 158 -7.97 10.80 -3.30
N VAL A 159 -8.12 12.11 -3.44
CA VAL A 159 -7.04 13.06 -3.78
C VAL A 159 -7.03 14.16 -2.74
N GLY A 160 -5.89 14.34 -2.05
CA GLY A 160 -5.75 15.33 -0.98
C GLY A 160 -6.78 15.15 0.14
N GLY A 161 -7.09 13.90 0.49
CA GLY A 161 -8.09 13.55 1.51
C GLY A 161 -9.55 13.63 1.05
N VAL A 162 -9.85 14.10 -0.16
CA VAL A 162 -11.22 14.23 -0.68
C VAL A 162 -11.53 13.11 -1.66
N SER A 163 -12.63 12.38 -1.43
CA SER A 163 -13.10 11.36 -2.38
C SER A 163 -13.45 12.00 -3.73
N LYS A 164 -12.92 11.44 -4.81
CA LYS A 164 -13.13 11.87 -6.20
C LYS A 164 -13.87 10.84 -7.05
N TRP A 165 -13.89 9.60 -6.56
CA TRP A 165 -14.55 8.46 -7.18
C TRP A 165 -14.85 7.44 -6.10
N ASP A 166 -15.93 6.70 -6.26
CA ASP A 166 -16.31 5.60 -5.39
C ASP A 166 -17.16 4.55 -6.13
N VAL A 167 -17.13 3.32 -5.63
CA VAL A 167 -17.96 2.20 -6.08
C VAL A 167 -18.21 1.27 -4.90
N GLU A 168 -19.32 0.53 -4.89
CA GLU A 168 -19.54 -0.52 -3.89
C GLU A 168 -18.42 -1.58 -3.95
N LEU A 169 -17.84 -1.95 -2.81
CA LEU A 169 -16.84 -3.00 -2.72
C LEU A 169 -17.55 -4.36 -2.62
N VAL A 170 -17.74 -5.01 -3.77
CA VAL A 170 -18.38 -6.32 -3.84
C VAL A 170 -17.36 -7.42 -3.58
N ALA A 171 -17.68 -8.35 -2.67
CA ALA A 171 -16.83 -9.50 -2.39
C ALA A 171 -16.55 -10.32 -3.67
N ASP A 172 -15.31 -10.78 -3.79
CA ASP A 172 -14.79 -11.56 -4.93
C ASP A 172 -14.73 -10.83 -6.29
N GLU A 173 -15.07 -9.54 -6.34
CA GLU A 173 -14.83 -8.70 -7.51
C GLU A 173 -13.42 -8.11 -7.47
N TRP A 174 -12.65 -8.32 -8.54
CA TRP A 174 -11.35 -7.68 -8.72
C TRP A 174 -11.52 -6.26 -9.24
N HIS A 175 -11.00 -5.27 -8.52
CA HIS A 175 -10.86 -3.89 -8.95
C HIS A 175 -9.43 -3.67 -9.45
N ASN A 176 -9.28 -3.42 -10.75
CA ASN A 176 -7.99 -3.09 -11.35
C ASN A 176 -7.81 -1.58 -11.29
N VAL A 177 -6.64 -1.12 -10.86
CA VAL A 177 -6.35 0.30 -10.64
C VAL A 177 -5.01 0.68 -11.27
N ALA A 178 -4.97 1.86 -11.87
CA ALA A 178 -3.72 2.59 -12.03
C ALA A 178 -3.89 4.04 -11.58
N TYR A 179 -2.99 4.51 -10.70
CA TYR A 179 -2.82 5.95 -10.48
C TYR A 179 -1.90 6.49 -11.58
N GLU A 180 -2.42 7.34 -12.46
CA GLU A 180 -1.57 8.16 -13.35
C GLU A 180 -1.14 9.38 -12.56
N ILE A 181 0.15 9.46 -12.24
CA ILE A 181 0.71 10.53 -11.42
C ILE A 181 1.70 11.31 -12.28
N ASP A 182 1.47 12.61 -12.41
CA ASP A 182 2.42 13.53 -13.01
C ASP A 182 3.11 14.33 -11.89
N PHE A 183 4.29 13.87 -11.49
CA PHE A 183 5.08 14.47 -10.41
C PHE A 183 5.65 15.85 -10.79
N ASP A 184 5.79 16.13 -12.08
CA ASP A 184 6.30 17.42 -12.56
C ASP A 184 5.17 18.46 -12.64
N ALA A 185 3.97 18.03 -13.02
CA ALA A 185 2.79 18.90 -13.10
C ALA A 185 2.01 19.02 -11.77
N GLY A 186 2.21 18.09 -10.83
CA GLY A 186 1.47 18.09 -9.56
C GLY A 186 0.02 17.64 -9.72
N SER A 187 -0.21 16.53 -10.45
CA SER A 187 -1.57 16.04 -10.69
C SER A 187 -1.69 14.53 -10.65
N VAL A 188 -2.91 14.04 -10.40
CA VAL A 188 -3.23 12.62 -10.42
C VAL A 188 -4.56 12.33 -11.12
N SER A 189 -4.59 11.29 -11.94
CA SER A 189 -5.81 10.69 -12.52
C SER A 189 -5.99 9.26 -12.03
N PHE A 190 -7.23 8.78 -12.10
CA PHE A 190 -7.59 7.43 -11.68
C PHE A 190 -8.08 6.63 -12.86
N TRP A 191 -7.42 5.50 -13.08
CA TRP A 191 -7.78 4.51 -14.07
C TRP A 191 -8.32 3.28 -13.34
N HIS A 192 -9.48 2.81 -13.77
CA HIS A 192 -10.17 1.70 -13.12
C HIS A 192 -10.89 0.79 -14.12
N SER A 193 -10.97 -0.49 -13.78
CA SER A 193 -11.86 -1.48 -14.37
C SER A 193 -12.16 -2.58 -13.36
N THR A 194 -13.06 -3.52 -13.69
CA THR A 194 -13.27 -4.73 -12.90
C THR A 194 -13.00 -6.00 -13.69
N GLY A 195 -12.67 -7.08 -12.99
CA GLY A 195 -12.44 -8.40 -13.58
C GLY A 195 -11.36 -8.38 -14.66
N ALA A 196 -11.72 -8.74 -15.89
CA ALA A 196 -10.81 -8.83 -17.04
C ALA A 196 -10.82 -7.59 -17.96
N ASP A 197 -11.66 -6.59 -17.65
CA ASP A 197 -11.85 -5.43 -18.51
C ASP A 197 -10.61 -4.53 -18.53
N GLU A 198 -10.36 -3.88 -19.67
CA GLU A 198 -9.28 -2.90 -19.79
C GLU A 198 -9.54 -1.67 -18.93
N LEU A 199 -8.48 -1.13 -18.32
CA LEU A 199 -8.50 0.11 -17.56
C LEU A 199 -9.03 1.27 -18.41
N LYS A 200 -9.88 2.09 -17.79
CA LYS A 200 -10.35 3.36 -18.36
C LYS A 200 -10.12 4.46 -17.34
N GLN A 201 -9.79 5.66 -17.81
CA GLN A 201 -9.72 6.83 -16.95
C GLN A 201 -11.13 7.15 -16.46
N THR A 202 -11.41 6.88 -15.19
CA THR A 202 -12.73 7.08 -14.58
C THR A 202 -12.82 8.41 -13.82
N ALA A 203 -11.69 9.02 -13.48
CA ALA A 203 -11.64 10.34 -12.84
C ALA A 203 -10.28 11.06 -13.04
N GLY A 204 -10.27 12.38 -12.86
CA GLY A 204 -9.09 13.23 -13.00
C GLY A 204 -8.77 13.69 -14.44
N PRO A 205 -7.67 14.45 -14.64
CA PRO A 205 -6.67 14.78 -13.63
C PRO A 205 -7.17 15.80 -12.59
N PHE A 206 -6.70 15.66 -11.36
CA PHE A 206 -6.88 16.64 -10.29
C PHE A 206 -5.53 17.13 -9.78
N ASP A 207 -5.45 18.39 -9.39
CA ASP A 207 -4.27 18.94 -8.73
C ASP A 207 -4.04 18.24 -7.39
N ALA A 208 -2.78 17.89 -7.11
CA ALA A 208 -2.35 17.23 -5.88
C ALA A 208 -0.93 17.66 -5.51
N SER A 209 -0.62 17.68 -4.21
CA SER A 209 0.74 17.84 -3.72
C SER A 209 1.52 16.53 -3.89
N THR A 210 1.86 16.16 -5.13
CA THR A 210 2.52 14.89 -5.47
C THR A 210 3.96 14.84 -4.96
N GLN A 211 4.12 14.60 -3.66
CA GLN A 211 5.40 14.47 -2.99
C GLN A 211 5.62 13.01 -2.61
N SER A 212 6.69 12.42 -3.16
CA SER A 212 7.17 11.09 -2.81
C SER A 212 8.69 11.08 -2.77
N ASN A 213 9.28 10.29 -1.88
CA ASN A 213 10.72 10.02 -1.81
C ASN A 213 11.14 8.76 -2.59
N GLY A 214 10.20 8.05 -3.23
CA GLY A 214 10.45 6.79 -3.94
C GLY A 214 10.46 5.53 -3.06
N ALA A 215 10.15 5.68 -1.77
CA ALA A 215 10.14 4.64 -0.75
C ALA A 215 9.02 4.89 0.29
N ASP A 216 7.88 5.41 -0.17
CA ASP A 216 6.77 5.87 0.67
C ASP A 216 5.39 5.62 0.05
N TRP A 217 5.33 4.72 -0.93
CA TRP A 217 4.07 4.13 -1.39
C TRP A 217 3.86 2.80 -0.68
N HIS A 218 2.74 2.69 0.02
CA HIS A 218 2.39 1.58 0.88
C HIS A 218 1.40 0.66 0.16
N LEU A 219 1.90 -0.42 -0.43
CA LEU A 219 1.07 -1.54 -0.87
C LEU A 219 0.61 -2.32 0.36
N GLY A 220 -0.62 -2.09 0.78
CA GLY A 220 -1.19 -2.75 1.92
C GLY A 220 -2.34 -1.96 2.50
N VAL A 221 -2.58 -2.17 3.79
CA VAL A 221 -3.74 -1.62 4.48
C VAL A 221 -3.33 -1.09 5.85
N LEU A 222 -3.78 0.12 6.13
CA LEU A 222 -3.86 0.70 7.46
C LEU A 222 -5.33 0.80 7.85
N ARG A 223 -5.70 0.28 9.02
CA ARG A 223 -7.04 0.47 9.62
C ARG A 223 -6.96 1.35 10.86
N LEU A 224 -7.74 2.42 10.87
CA LEU A 224 -7.91 3.26 12.05
C LEU A 224 -8.72 2.52 13.13
N PRO A 225 -8.40 2.74 14.43
CA PRO A 225 -9.16 2.14 15.51
C PRO A 225 -10.60 2.66 15.52
N GLY A 226 -11.55 1.78 15.80
CA GLY A 226 -12.96 2.10 15.94
C GLY A 226 -13.41 2.10 17.40
N ASN A 227 -14.61 2.61 17.65
CA ASN A 227 -15.15 2.74 19.01
C ASN A 227 -15.53 1.39 19.67
N ALA A 228 -15.66 0.32 18.86
CA ALA A 228 -16.09 -1.00 19.29
C ALA A 228 -15.45 -2.10 18.42
N ASP A 229 -14.14 -2.00 18.24
CA ASP A 229 -13.35 -2.99 17.50
C ASP A 229 -13.55 -4.37 18.12
N LYS A 230 -13.96 -5.32 17.28
CA LYS A 230 -14.03 -6.73 17.64
C LYS A 230 -12.76 -7.40 17.19
N ASP A 231 -12.42 -8.48 17.90
CA ASP A 231 -11.42 -9.41 17.43
C ASP A 231 -11.90 -10.04 16.10
N GLY A 232 -10.98 -10.21 15.16
CA GLY A 232 -11.20 -10.71 13.81
C GLY A 232 -10.11 -10.21 12.86
N ALA A 233 -9.56 -11.14 12.09
CA ALA A 233 -8.68 -10.82 10.98
C ALA A 233 -9.49 -10.21 9.82
N GLU A 234 -8.84 -9.33 9.06
CA GLU A 234 -9.33 -8.84 7.78
C GLU A 234 -8.35 -9.19 6.67
N ASP A 235 -8.86 -9.74 5.58
CA ASP A 235 -8.07 -10.20 4.45
C ASP A 235 -8.32 -9.33 3.21
N TRP A 236 -7.22 -8.82 2.65
CA TRP A 236 -7.19 -8.04 1.41
C TRP A 236 -6.29 -8.75 0.41
N PHE A 237 -6.75 -8.88 -0.83
CA PHE A 237 -6.01 -9.61 -1.86
C PHE A 237 -5.52 -8.63 -2.93
N PHE A 238 -4.24 -8.74 -3.29
CA PHE A 238 -3.63 -7.91 -4.32
C PHE A 238 -2.91 -8.75 -5.39
N SER A 239 -2.89 -8.24 -6.61
CA SER A 239 -2.08 -8.79 -7.71
C SER A 239 -1.79 -7.72 -8.77
N GLY A 240 -1.01 -8.04 -9.80
CA GLY A 240 -0.73 -7.08 -10.88
C GLY A 240 -0.07 -5.79 -10.38
N VAL A 241 0.77 -5.89 -9.35
CA VAL A 241 1.40 -4.72 -8.71
C VAL A 241 2.70 -4.39 -9.42
N TYR A 242 2.77 -3.23 -10.08
CA TYR A 242 3.98 -2.75 -10.73
C TYR A 242 3.88 -1.25 -11.00
N ILE A 243 5.00 -0.64 -11.38
CA ILE A 243 5.04 0.77 -11.79
C ILE A 243 5.66 0.82 -13.18
N GLU A 244 5.03 1.55 -14.09
CA GLU A 244 5.53 1.80 -15.44
C GLU A 244 5.60 3.30 -15.75
N ASP A 245 6.43 3.65 -16.72
CA ASP A 245 6.44 4.96 -17.35
C ASP A 245 6.01 4.85 -18.82
N GLY A 246 5.92 6.00 -19.51
CA GLY A 246 5.56 6.04 -20.94
C GLY A 246 4.05 5.98 -21.20
N GLU A 247 3.63 5.05 -22.06
CA GLU A 247 2.21 4.82 -22.39
C GLU A 247 1.58 3.82 -21.40
N LEU A 248 0.38 4.11 -20.90
CA LEU A 248 -0.33 3.23 -19.97
C LEU A 248 -0.69 1.88 -20.61
N THR A 249 -0.31 0.78 -19.96
CA THR A 249 -0.81 -0.56 -20.21
C THR A 249 -2.23 -0.71 -19.64
N THR A 250 -3.25 -0.56 -20.47
CA THR A 250 -4.65 -0.67 -20.01
C THR A 250 -5.13 -2.11 -19.84
N LYS A 251 -4.53 -3.06 -20.56
CA LYS A 251 -4.97 -4.45 -20.56
C LYS A 251 -4.42 -5.19 -19.33
N VAL A 252 -5.33 -5.75 -18.55
CA VAL A 252 -4.99 -6.60 -17.39
C VAL A 252 -4.20 -7.83 -17.87
N GLY A 253 -3.07 -8.09 -17.22
CA GLY A 253 -2.24 -9.27 -17.47
C GLY A 253 -1.28 -9.19 -18.66
N SER A 254 -1.15 -8.04 -19.34
CA SER A 254 -0.23 -7.87 -20.48
C SER A 254 1.09 -7.16 -20.19
N GLY A 255 1.31 -6.63 -18.98
CA GLY A 255 2.59 -6.03 -18.62
C GLY A 255 3.71 -7.06 -18.75
N ALA A 256 4.55 -6.96 -19.79
CA ALA A 256 5.66 -7.89 -19.95
C ALA A 256 6.71 -7.61 -18.86
N ALA A 257 7.14 -8.63 -18.11
CA ALA A 257 8.25 -8.47 -17.19
C ALA A 257 9.51 -8.07 -17.97
N GLY A 258 9.99 -6.84 -17.75
CA GLY A 258 11.34 -6.45 -18.14
C GLY A 258 12.33 -7.42 -17.50
N ALA A 259 13.33 -7.86 -18.27
CA ALA A 259 14.31 -8.82 -17.81
C ALA A 259 14.97 -8.37 -16.51
N ALA A 260 14.96 -9.23 -15.48
CA ALA A 260 15.70 -9.02 -14.25
C ALA A 260 17.19 -8.74 -14.57
N PRO A 261 17.90 -7.90 -13.80
CA PRO A 261 19.32 -7.72 -13.98
C PRO A 261 20.03 -9.05 -13.70
N GLU A 262 20.62 -9.64 -14.75
CA GLU A 262 21.45 -10.84 -14.61
C GLU A 262 22.57 -10.56 -13.60
N LYS A 263 22.65 -11.44 -12.59
CA LYS A 263 23.80 -11.60 -11.72
C LYS A 263 25.10 -11.61 -12.55
N PRO A 264 26.16 -10.85 -12.21
CA PRO A 264 27.37 -10.83 -13.03
C PRO A 264 27.99 -12.22 -13.14
N ALA A 265 27.98 -12.78 -14.34
CA ALA A 265 28.73 -13.97 -14.68
C ALA A 265 30.23 -13.61 -14.71
N ALA A 266 31.03 -14.31 -13.91
CA ALA A 266 32.48 -14.21 -13.95
C ALA A 266 33.00 -14.64 -15.32
N SER A 267 33.62 -13.68 -16.03
CA SER A 267 34.32 -13.90 -17.28
C SER A 267 35.62 -14.66 -17.03
N ALA A 268 35.76 -15.83 -17.65
CA ALA A 268 37.06 -16.43 -17.96
C ALA A 268 36.94 -17.21 -19.27
N ALA A 269 37.67 -16.75 -20.29
CA ALA A 269 37.73 -17.31 -21.62
C ALA A 269 38.57 -18.61 -21.68
N ALA A 270 38.05 -19.57 -22.47
CA ALA A 270 38.63 -20.64 -23.31
C ALA A 270 40.19 -20.83 -23.39
N PRO A 271 40.74 -22.03 -23.78
CA PRO A 271 40.20 -22.90 -24.85
C PRO A 271 40.38 -24.43 -24.72
N SER A 272 39.83 -25.09 -25.74
CA SER A 272 39.65 -26.51 -26.05
C SER A 272 40.92 -27.38 -26.12
N LYS A 273 40.80 -28.65 -25.69
CA LYS A 273 41.64 -29.76 -26.18
C LYS A 273 40.95 -31.12 -26.04
N VAL A 274 41.03 -31.91 -27.10
CA VAL A 274 40.53 -33.29 -27.27
C VAL A 274 41.59 -34.29 -26.76
N ALA A 275 41.19 -35.36 -26.05
CA ALA A 275 41.65 -36.75 -26.25
C ALA A 275 41.16 -37.72 -25.14
N SER A 276 41.06 -38.98 -25.57
CA SER A 276 40.46 -40.16 -24.95
C SER A 276 41.38 -40.89 -23.92
N SER A 277 40.79 -41.61 -22.95
CA SER A 277 41.06 -43.04 -22.64
C SER A 277 41.02 -43.42 -21.15
N ALA A 278 40.50 -44.65 -20.94
CA ALA A 278 40.72 -45.62 -19.85
C ALA A 278 40.01 -45.45 -18.48
N ALA A 279 39.18 -46.46 -18.19
CA ALA A 279 38.63 -46.88 -16.89
C ALA A 279 39.70 -47.66 -16.06
N PRO A 280 39.40 -48.39 -14.95
CA PRO A 280 38.19 -48.42 -14.07
C PRO A 280 38.55 -48.38 -12.55
N SER A 281 37.54 -48.33 -11.65
CA SER A 281 37.25 -49.41 -10.68
C SER A 281 36.22 -49.01 -9.61
N ALA A 282 35.28 -49.95 -9.38
CA ALA A 282 34.57 -50.35 -8.15
C ALA A 282 34.19 -49.28 -7.09
N THR A 283 32.97 -49.28 -6.53
CA THR A 283 32.47 -50.36 -5.66
C THR A 283 30.95 -50.24 -5.43
N SER A 284 30.32 -51.40 -5.28
CA SER A 284 28.96 -51.78 -4.81
C SER A 284 28.35 -50.92 -3.67
N SER A 285 27.04 -50.84 -3.41
CA SER A 285 25.92 -51.82 -3.41
C SER A 285 24.58 -51.05 -3.24
N LYS A 286 23.48 -51.30 -3.99
CA LYS A 286 22.31 -52.18 -3.68
C LYS A 286 21.99 -52.29 -2.16
N ALA A 287 20.76 -52.23 -1.64
CA ALA A 287 19.42 -52.38 -2.21
C ALA A 287 18.36 -51.82 -1.24
N ALA A 288 17.21 -51.44 -1.78
CA ALA A 288 15.96 -51.16 -1.08
C ALA A 288 15.20 -52.45 -0.73
N VAL A 289 14.51 -52.48 0.42
CA VAL A 289 13.34 -53.35 0.68
C VAL A 289 12.44 -52.70 1.76
N ALA A 290 11.19 -52.41 1.42
CA ALA A 290 10.02 -52.38 2.32
C ALA A 290 9.38 -53.80 2.32
N PRO A 291 8.48 -54.27 3.23
CA PRO A 291 7.30 -53.54 3.72
C PRO A 291 6.66 -53.98 5.10
N VAL A 292 5.51 -53.36 5.41
CA VAL A 292 4.28 -53.77 6.16
C VAL A 292 4.23 -54.09 7.68
N SER A 293 3.36 -53.30 8.34
CA SER A 293 2.18 -53.60 9.20
C SER A 293 2.21 -54.37 10.53
N SER A 294 1.48 -53.72 11.45
CA SER A 294 0.57 -54.24 12.51
C SER A 294 1.15 -54.71 13.84
N SER A 295 0.72 -54.02 14.92
CA SER A 295 0.27 -54.69 16.14
C SER A 295 -0.60 -53.72 16.97
N ALA A 296 -1.77 -54.21 17.36
CA ALA A 296 -2.72 -53.60 18.28
C ALA A 296 -3.02 -54.60 19.40
N ALA A 297 -3.01 -54.16 20.66
CA ALA A 297 -3.72 -54.69 21.84
C ALA A 297 -3.31 -53.81 23.05
N ALA A 298 -4.17 -52.96 23.62
CA ALA A 298 -5.28 -53.23 24.56
C ALA A 298 -4.80 -53.63 25.97
N VAL A 299 -5.04 -52.78 26.98
CA VAL A 299 -5.56 -53.13 28.34
C VAL A 299 -6.27 -51.91 28.96
N GLU A 300 -7.34 -52.23 29.67
CA GLU A 300 -8.46 -51.45 30.20
C GLU A 300 -8.31 -50.84 31.63
N THR A 301 -9.05 -49.72 31.83
CA THR A 301 -10.00 -49.37 32.93
C THR A 301 -9.51 -48.98 34.37
N PRO A 302 -10.41 -48.56 35.30
CA PRO A 302 -11.01 -47.21 35.39
C PRO A 302 -10.99 -46.61 36.82
N VAL A 303 -11.21 -45.30 37.00
CA VAL A 303 -11.77 -44.76 38.26
C VAL A 303 -12.48 -43.43 38.04
N ALA A 304 -13.43 -43.16 38.94
CA ALA A 304 -14.68 -42.48 38.69
C ALA A 304 -14.82 -41.10 39.33
N SER A 305 -15.85 -40.39 38.86
CA SER A 305 -16.79 -39.52 39.58
C SER A 305 -16.31 -38.32 40.42
N SER A 306 -16.77 -37.12 40.03
CA SER A 306 -17.78 -36.31 40.77
C SER A 306 -17.83 -34.88 40.16
N THR A 307 -18.90 -34.51 39.44
CA THR A 307 -20.04 -33.69 39.90
C THR A 307 -19.70 -32.43 40.71
N ALA A 308 -19.95 -31.25 40.14
CA ALA A 308 -20.88 -30.26 40.72
C ALA A 308 -21.10 -29.09 39.76
N ALA A 309 -22.33 -28.98 39.26
CA ALA A 309 -22.89 -27.76 38.72
C ALA A 309 -23.19 -26.78 39.85
N ALA A 310 -23.00 -25.48 39.62
CA ALA A 310 -23.63 -24.42 40.40
C ALA A 310 -24.19 -23.36 39.43
N SER A 311 -25.51 -23.30 39.43
CA SER A 311 -26.36 -22.30 38.80
C SER A 311 -26.77 -21.28 39.86
N SER A 312 -26.74 -19.99 39.52
CA SER A 312 -27.46 -18.89 40.18
C SER A 312 -27.26 -17.64 39.31
N ALA A 313 -28.16 -17.27 38.40
CA ALA A 313 -29.41 -16.54 38.67
C ALA A 313 -29.20 -15.29 39.54
N ALA A 314 -29.19 -14.12 38.89
CA ALA A 314 -29.54 -12.84 39.49
C ALA A 314 -30.34 -12.03 38.46
N ALA A 315 -31.49 -11.53 38.90
CA ALA A 315 -32.57 -10.92 38.14
C ALA A 315 -32.29 -9.42 37.82
N PRO A 316 -33.15 -8.75 37.02
CA PRO A 316 -32.89 -7.45 36.43
C PRO A 316 -33.24 -6.30 37.38
N VAL A 317 -32.57 -5.16 37.23
CA VAL A 317 -32.91 -3.91 37.94
C VAL A 317 -33.32 -2.85 36.93
N GLU A 318 -34.35 -2.13 37.34
CA GLU A 318 -35.30 -1.33 36.58
C GLU A 318 -34.76 -0.05 35.94
N THR A 319 -35.42 0.31 34.84
CA THR A 319 -35.48 1.63 34.22
C THR A 319 -36.30 2.59 35.09
N PRO A 320 -35.97 3.90 35.11
CA PRO A 320 -37.00 4.91 35.19
C PRO A 320 -37.00 5.79 33.94
N ALA A 321 -38.19 5.88 33.35
CA ALA A 321 -38.56 6.88 32.37
C ALA A 321 -38.52 8.28 33.00
N ALA A 322 -38.05 9.27 32.24
CA ALA A 322 -38.43 10.67 32.43
C ALA A 322 -38.77 11.27 31.07
N SER A 323 -40.04 11.64 30.96
CA SER A 323 -40.68 12.38 29.89
C SER A 323 -40.51 13.88 30.09
N SER A 324 -40.55 14.64 28.98
CA SER A 324 -40.80 16.10 28.80
C SER A 324 -39.74 16.68 27.86
N SER A 325 -40.00 17.65 26.99
CA SER A 325 -41.19 18.30 26.44
C SER A 325 -40.65 19.20 25.33
N ALA A 326 -41.48 19.47 24.32
CA ALA A 326 -41.21 20.31 23.16
C ALA A 326 -40.65 21.71 23.46
N ALA A 327 -39.89 22.25 22.51
CA ALA A 327 -40.00 23.63 22.08
C ALA A 327 -39.40 23.82 20.68
N ALA A 328 -40.27 24.10 19.71
CA ALA A 328 -39.92 24.71 18.45
C ALA A 328 -39.60 26.20 18.68
N ILE A 329 -38.62 26.73 17.93
CA ILE A 329 -38.60 28.15 17.58
C ILE A 329 -38.05 28.34 16.18
N SER A 330 -38.86 29.04 15.42
CA SER A 330 -38.67 29.61 14.09
C SER A 330 -37.68 30.79 14.15
N SER A 331 -36.92 31.04 13.08
CA SER A 331 -36.94 32.32 12.33
C SER A 331 -35.73 32.46 11.42
N ALA A 332 -36.02 33.02 10.25
CA ALA A 332 -35.16 33.23 9.10
C ALA A 332 -34.40 34.58 9.12
N ALA A 333 -33.40 34.63 8.22
CA ALA A 333 -32.93 35.76 7.40
C ALA A 333 -31.92 36.77 8.02
N PRO A 334 -31.25 37.63 7.21
CA PRO A 334 -30.38 37.30 6.08
C PRO A 334 -29.06 38.14 6.04
N VAL A 335 -28.15 37.79 5.11
CA VAL A 335 -27.24 38.64 4.30
C VAL A 335 -26.45 39.76 4.98
N GLU A 336 -25.10 39.72 4.88
CA GLU A 336 -24.29 40.84 4.36
C GLU A 336 -22.98 40.34 3.71
N THR A 337 -22.66 40.93 2.56
CA THR A 337 -21.39 40.89 1.84
C THR A 337 -20.93 42.35 1.70
N PRO A 338 -19.62 42.63 1.80
CA PRO A 338 -18.93 43.26 0.65
C PRO A 338 -17.52 42.63 0.47
N ALA A 339 -17.09 42.23 -0.74
CA ALA A 339 -16.66 43.04 -1.88
C ALA A 339 -15.36 43.88 -1.67
N ALA A 340 -14.25 43.28 -2.13
CA ALA A 340 -13.16 43.83 -2.96
C ALA A 340 -12.23 44.96 -2.47
N SER A 341 -10.91 44.71 -2.52
CA SER A 341 -9.95 45.33 -3.47
C SER A 341 -8.52 45.52 -2.93
N SER A 342 -7.58 44.82 -3.60
CA SER A 342 -6.23 45.22 -4.07
C SER A 342 -5.42 46.33 -3.38
N THR A 343 -4.12 46.06 -3.13
CA THR A 343 -2.98 46.84 -3.71
C THR A 343 -1.63 46.18 -3.40
N SER A 344 -0.68 46.36 -4.33
CA SER A 344 0.65 45.77 -4.38
C SER A 344 1.75 46.62 -3.74
N ALA A 345 2.90 45.96 -3.49
CA ALA A 345 4.28 46.44 -3.56
C ALA A 345 4.87 47.18 -2.34
N ALA A 346 5.92 46.62 -1.74
CA ALA A 346 7.34 46.97 -1.99
C ALA A 346 8.25 46.49 -0.84
N ALA A 347 9.38 45.86 -1.19
CA ALA A 347 10.47 45.52 -0.27
C ALA A 347 11.19 46.77 0.27
N PRO A 348 11.89 46.65 1.41
CA PRO A 348 13.31 47.03 1.40
C PRO A 348 14.24 46.11 2.20
N VAL A 349 15.53 46.31 1.93
CA VAL A 349 16.73 45.55 2.31
C VAL A 349 17.27 45.93 3.71
N ALA A 350 17.67 44.88 4.45
CA ALA A 350 18.67 44.66 5.52
C ALA A 350 19.25 45.79 6.43
N THR A 351 19.29 45.52 7.75
CA THR A 351 20.52 45.43 8.60
C THR A 351 20.19 44.91 10.02
N PRO A 352 21.14 44.24 10.75
CA PRO A 352 20.84 43.51 11.98
C PRO A 352 21.01 44.38 13.22
N THR A 353 20.05 44.33 14.15
CA THR A 353 20.20 44.88 15.50
C THR A 353 19.87 43.79 16.52
N THR A 354 20.85 43.52 17.37
CA THR A 354 20.81 42.65 18.55
C THR A 354 19.90 43.27 19.61
N GLY A 355 18.75 42.64 19.88
CA GLY A 355 17.83 43.05 20.94
C GLY A 355 17.08 41.83 21.48
N ALA A 356 17.54 41.33 22.64
CA ALA A 356 16.85 40.30 23.40
C ALA A 356 15.61 40.90 24.07
N GLY A 357 14.44 40.68 23.47
CA GLY A 357 13.14 41.02 24.04
C GLY A 357 12.11 39.99 23.58
N SER A 358 11.26 39.54 24.50
CA SER A 358 10.26 38.47 24.34
C SER A 358 9.13 38.76 23.32
N ASP A 359 9.22 39.88 22.59
CA ASP A 359 8.23 40.35 21.61
C ASP A 359 8.76 40.45 20.18
N ALA A 360 9.92 39.84 19.88
CA ALA A 360 10.43 39.78 18.51
C ALA A 360 9.42 39.07 17.59
N LYS A 361 8.97 39.77 16.53
CA LYS A 361 8.12 39.22 15.46
C LYS A 361 9.03 38.48 14.47
N LEU A 362 8.63 37.28 14.05
CA LEU A 362 9.39 36.52 13.05
C LEU A 362 9.37 37.30 11.71
N PRO A 363 10.52 37.54 11.06
CA PRO A 363 10.56 38.21 9.76
C PRO A 363 9.85 37.39 8.67
N GLU A 364 9.45 38.03 7.57
CA GLU A 364 8.71 37.37 6.48
C GLU A 364 9.57 36.34 5.73
N GLU A 365 10.89 36.50 5.75
CA GLU A 365 11.85 35.51 5.29
C GLU A 365 12.81 35.14 6.43
N PHE A 366 12.96 33.83 6.67
CA PHE A 366 13.83 33.30 7.70
C PHE A 366 14.39 31.94 7.31
N THR A 367 15.55 31.63 7.86
CA THR A 367 16.14 30.29 7.83
C THR A 367 15.51 29.40 8.90
N ILE A 368 15.57 28.08 8.72
CA ILE A 368 15.06 27.11 9.70
C ILE A 368 15.69 27.33 11.09
N SER A 369 16.98 27.66 11.15
CA SER A 369 17.66 27.96 12.41
C SER A 369 17.09 29.19 13.13
N GLN A 370 16.67 30.21 12.38
CA GLN A 370 16.04 31.42 12.94
C GLN A 370 14.61 31.13 13.43
N PHE A 371 13.86 30.26 12.73
CA PHE A 371 12.54 29.81 13.19
C PHE A 371 12.63 29.06 14.51
N VAL A 372 13.56 28.11 14.63
CA VAL A 372 13.75 27.31 15.84
C VAL A 372 14.14 28.20 17.02
N ALA A 373 15.05 29.17 16.81
CA ALA A 373 15.43 30.12 17.86
C ALA A 373 14.25 30.99 18.32
N TRP A 374 13.43 31.46 17.38
CA TRP A 374 12.23 32.24 17.69
C TRP A 374 11.18 31.41 18.45
N LEU A 375 10.94 30.17 18.04
CA LEU A 375 9.99 29.25 18.68
C LEU A 375 10.39 28.93 20.12
N LYS A 376 11.68 28.68 20.37
CA LYS A 376 12.23 28.48 21.73
C LYS A 376 12.03 29.73 22.60
N ALA A 377 12.29 30.91 22.05
CA ALA A 377 12.10 32.17 22.76
C ALA A 377 10.63 32.45 23.12
N LYS A 378 9.66 32.04 22.28
CA LYS A 378 8.22 32.23 22.56
C LYS A 378 7.62 31.17 23.49
N THR A 379 8.13 29.95 23.46
CA THR A 379 7.54 28.82 24.23
C THR A 379 8.22 28.58 25.57
N GLY A 380 9.39 29.18 25.82
CA GLY A 380 10.13 29.04 27.08
C GLY A 380 10.64 27.61 27.36
N LYS A 381 10.59 26.72 26.36
CA LYS A 381 11.10 25.35 26.44
C LYS A 381 12.45 25.29 25.73
N ASN A 382 13.50 25.02 26.50
CA ASN A 382 14.88 24.86 26.01
C ASN A 382 15.05 23.60 25.16
#